data_AF-A0A401FHS6-F1
#
_entry.id   AF-A0A401FHS6-F1
#
_cell.length_a   1.000
_cell.length_b   1.000
_cell.length_c   1.000
_cell.angle_alpha   90.00
_cell.angle_beta   90.00
_cell.angle_gamma   90.00
#
_symmetry.space_group_name_H-M   'P 1'
#
loop_
_entity.id
_entity.type
_entity.pdbx_description
1 polymer ?
#
loop_
_entity_poly.entity_id
_entity_poly.type
_entity_poly.pdbx_seq_one_letter_code
_entity_poly.pdbx_strand_id
1 'polypeptide(L)'
;MMKNPYDDPKFFDEYSHMRRSEEGLNGAGEWPALEGLLPDVQDMNILDLGAGYGWHAKYFVDHGAASVTAVDLSEKMIATAKGKK
;
A
#
# COMPACT_ATOMS: atom_id res chain seq x y z
N MET A 1 11.88 6.46 -19.93
CA MET A 1 11.23 6.33 -18.61
C MET A 1 9.87 5.70 -18.81
N MET A 2 9.55 4.67 -18.02
CA MET A 2 8.26 3.99 -18.10
C MET A 2 7.18 4.96 -17.61
N LYS A 3 6.15 5.23 -18.44
CA LYS A 3 5.04 6.08 -18.02
C LYS A 3 4.13 5.25 -17.11
N ASN A 4 4.11 5.57 -15.83
CA ASN A 4 3.20 4.94 -14.89
C ASN A 4 1.82 5.63 -14.98
N PRO A 5 0.72 4.91 -15.26
CA PRO A 5 -0.62 5.50 -15.29
C PRO A 5 -1.01 6.18 -13.97
N TYR A 6 -0.48 5.74 -12.84
CA TYR A 6 -0.74 6.36 -11.53
C TYR A 6 -0.14 7.76 -11.37
N ASP A 7 0.76 8.19 -12.25
CA ASP A 7 1.24 9.58 -12.27
C ASP A 7 0.40 10.48 -13.20
N ASP A 8 -0.43 9.90 -14.08
CA ASP A 8 -1.41 10.66 -14.85
C ASP A 8 -2.50 11.22 -13.92
N PRO A 9 -2.75 12.55 -13.91
CA PRO A 9 -3.73 13.14 -13.00
C PRO A 9 -5.14 12.57 -13.13
N LYS A 10 -5.60 12.29 -14.36
CA LYS A 10 -6.96 11.81 -14.59
C LYS A 10 -7.10 10.37 -14.11
N PHE A 11 -6.14 9.51 -14.44
CA PHE A 11 -6.17 8.13 -13.96
C PHE A 11 -6.06 8.06 -12.43
N PHE A 12 -5.17 8.87 -11.84
CA PHE A 12 -5.00 8.90 -10.38
C PHE A 12 -6.26 9.35 -9.64
N ASP A 13 -6.96 10.36 -10.17
CA ASP A 13 -8.22 10.85 -9.61
C ASP A 13 -9.30 9.76 -9.60
N GLU A 14 -9.54 9.12 -10.74
CA GLU A 14 -10.49 8.00 -10.85
C GLU A 14 -10.10 6.83 -9.94
N TYR A 15 -8.81 6.52 -9.85
CA TYR A 15 -8.31 5.48 -8.95
C TYR A 15 -8.53 5.83 -7.48
N SER A 16 -8.48 7.11 -7.11
CA SER A 16 -8.65 7.56 -5.72
C SER A 16 -10.05 7.27 -5.16
N HIS A 17 -11.05 7.12 -6.04
CA HIS A 17 -12.44 6.77 -5.72
C HIS A 17 -12.69 5.26 -5.59
N MET A 18 -11.69 4.41 -5.85
CA MET A 18 -11.85 2.98 -5.59
C MET A 18 -11.94 2.72 -4.09
N ARG A 19 -12.79 1.77 -3.68
CA ARG A 19 -12.97 1.41 -2.26
C ARG A 19 -11.65 1.11 -1.55
N ARG A 20 -10.70 0.42 -2.20
CA ARG A 20 -9.37 0.17 -1.65
C ARG A 20 -8.54 1.44 -1.41
N SER A 21 -8.74 2.47 -2.23
CA SER A 21 -8.08 3.76 -2.10
C SER A 21 -8.64 4.57 -0.93
N GLU A 22 -9.95 4.50 -0.70
CA GLU A 22 -10.66 5.23 0.35
C GLU A 22 -10.63 4.53 1.71
N GLU A 23 -10.94 3.23 1.72
CA GLU A 23 -11.13 2.41 2.93
C GLU A 23 -9.88 1.58 3.30
N GLY A 24 -8.82 1.64 2.49
CA GLY A 24 -7.59 0.88 2.70
C GLY A 24 -7.80 -0.64 2.60
N LEU A 25 -7.20 -1.40 3.52
CA LEU A 25 -7.31 -2.87 3.54
C LEU A 25 -8.75 -3.35 3.81
N ASN A 26 -9.59 -2.55 4.46
CA ASN A 26 -11.02 -2.87 4.62
C ASN A 26 -11.79 -2.79 3.29
N GLY A 27 -11.32 -1.97 2.35
CA GLY A 27 -11.86 -1.87 1.00
C GLY A 27 -11.28 -2.90 0.02
N ALA A 28 -10.34 -3.74 0.46
CA ALA A 28 -9.68 -4.76 -0.34
C ALA A 28 -10.36 -6.12 -0.13
N GLY A 29 -11.10 -6.60 -1.13
CA GLY A 29 -11.88 -7.83 -1.02
C GLY A 29 -11.03 -9.09 -0.79
N GLU A 30 -9.79 -9.09 -1.25
CA GLU A 30 -8.85 -10.20 -1.06
C GLU A 30 -8.11 -10.16 0.28
N TRP A 31 -8.12 -9.03 0.99
CA TRP A 31 -7.30 -8.83 2.18
C TRP A 31 -7.55 -9.88 3.27
N PRO A 32 -8.79 -10.22 3.65
CA PRO A 32 -9.01 -11.21 4.71
C PRO A 32 -8.44 -12.60 4.39
N ALA A 33 -8.45 -12.98 3.10
CA ALA A 33 -7.88 -14.26 2.67
C ALA A 33 -6.35 -14.22 2.67
N LEU A 34 -5.75 -13.09 2.24
CA LEU A 34 -4.31 -12.91 2.23
C LEU A 34 -3.74 -12.80 3.65
N GLU A 35 -4.39 -12.03 4.52
CA GLU A 35 -4.01 -11.82 5.92
C GLU A 35 -3.93 -13.16 6.67
N GLY A 36 -4.90 -14.05 6.44
CA GLY A 36 -4.91 -15.39 7.04
C GLY A 36 -3.78 -16.33 6.56
N LEU A 37 -3.05 -15.96 5.51
CA LEU A 37 -1.87 -16.70 5.03
C LEU A 37 -0.55 -16.10 5.52
N LEU A 38 -0.57 -14.89 6.08
CA LEU A 38 0.65 -14.25 6.57
C LEU A 38 1.15 -14.97 7.83
N PRO A 39 2.48 -15.15 7.96
CA PRO A 39 3.06 -15.58 9.23
C PRO A 39 2.91 -14.47 10.28
N ASP A 40 3.25 -14.78 11.53
CA ASP A 40 3.53 -13.72 12.51
C ASP A 40 4.69 -12.85 11.98
N VAL A 41 4.45 -11.54 11.92
CA VAL A 41 5.36 -10.56 11.33
C VAL A 41 6.19 -9.81 12.37
N GLN A 42 6.01 -10.13 13.66
CA GLN A 42 6.78 -9.53 14.74
C GLN A 42 8.29 -9.64 14.47
N ASP A 43 8.99 -8.52 14.60
CA ASP A 43 10.44 -8.37 14.40
C ASP A 43 10.95 -8.71 12.98
N MET A 44 10.06 -8.90 11.99
CA MET A 44 10.46 -9.16 10.62
C MET A 44 10.89 -7.88 9.88
N ASN A 45 11.80 -8.04 8.92
CA ASN A 45 12.13 -7.01 7.93
C ASN A 45 11.36 -7.28 6.64
N ILE A 46 10.47 -6.37 6.25
CA ILE A 46 9.51 -6.58 5.17
C ILE A 46 9.81 -5.66 3.99
N LEU A 47 9.64 -6.20 2.77
CA LEU A 47 9.69 -5.46 1.52
C LEU A 47 8.30 -5.47 0.86
N ASP A 48 7.66 -4.30 0.80
CA ASP A 48 6.36 -4.10 0.14
C ASP A 48 6.61 -3.53 -1.28
N LEU A 49 6.36 -4.37 -2.29
CA LEU A 49 6.60 -4.04 -3.71
C LEU A 49 5.29 -3.63 -4.39
N GLY A 50 5.25 -2.42 -4.94
CA GLY A 50 4.00 -1.85 -5.48
C GLY A 50 3.10 -1.38 -4.34
N ALA A 51 3.71 -0.67 -3.39
CA ALA A 51 3.07 -0.30 -2.13
C ALA A 51 1.86 0.64 -2.30
N GLY A 52 1.73 1.32 -3.43
CA GLY A 52 0.62 2.22 -3.72
C GLY A 52 0.45 3.29 -2.63
N TYR A 53 -0.71 3.29 -1.96
CA TYR A 53 -1.02 4.20 -0.85
C TYR A 53 -0.40 3.77 0.50
N GLY A 54 0.40 2.71 0.54
CA GLY A 54 1.14 2.28 1.73
C GLY A 54 0.33 1.49 2.75
N TRP A 55 -0.85 0.99 2.39
CA TRP A 55 -1.77 0.33 3.33
C TRP A 55 -1.19 -0.96 3.94
N HIS A 56 -0.53 -1.81 3.15
CA HIS A 56 0.14 -3.00 3.69
C HIS A 56 1.33 -2.62 4.55
N ALA A 57 2.15 -1.67 4.09
CA ALA A 57 3.28 -1.19 4.89
C ALA A 57 2.85 -0.68 6.27
N LYS A 58 1.75 0.08 6.34
CA LYS A 58 1.14 0.49 7.60
C LYS A 58 0.69 -0.70 8.44
N TYR A 59 -0.03 -1.65 7.85
CA TYR A 59 -0.46 -2.86 8.55
C TYR A 59 0.72 -3.59 9.19
N PHE A 60 1.80 -3.83 8.44
CA PHE A 60 2.96 -4.56 8.95
C PHE A 60 3.68 -3.81 10.09
N VAL A 61 3.81 -2.48 9.99
CA VAL A 61 4.34 -1.66 11.10
C VAL A 61 3.44 -1.76 12.33
N ASP A 62 2.12 -1.64 12.16
CA ASP A 62 1.14 -1.70 13.25
C ASP A 62 1.10 -3.10 13.91
N HIS A 63 1.58 -4.14 13.22
CA HIS A 63 1.67 -5.53 13.70
C HIS A 63 3.09 -5.94 14.13
N GLY A 64 3.98 -4.97 14.37
CA GLY A 64 5.25 -5.23 15.05
C GLY A 64 6.41 -5.64 14.16
N ALA A 65 6.32 -5.46 12.84
CA ALA A 65 7.49 -5.62 11.97
C ALA A 65 8.65 -4.72 12.42
N ALA A 66 9.87 -5.26 12.46
CA ALA A 66 11.07 -4.51 12.84
C ALA A 66 11.35 -3.37 11.86
N SER A 67 11.13 -3.61 10.57
CA SER A 67 11.20 -2.58 9.54
C SER A 67 10.36 -2.94 8.33
N VAL A 68 9.86 -1.91 7.64
CA VAL A 68 9.18 -2.08 6.36
C VAL A 68 9.79 -1.13 5.35
N THR A 69 10.30 -1.69 4.25
CA THR A 69 10.71 -0.92 3.07
C THR A 69 9.59 -1.04 2.04
N ALA A 70 8.91 0.08 1.78
CA ALA A 70 7.83 0.14 0.81
C ALA A 70 8.31 0.89 -0.44
N VAL A 71 8.12 0.29 -1.61
CA VAL A 71 8.53 0.87 -2.90
C VAL A 71 7.37 0.88 -3.88
N ASP A 72 7.27 1.97 -4.62
CA ASP A 72 6.37 2.08 -5.76
C ASP A 72 7.10 2.82 -6.89
N LEU A 73 6.67 2.61 -8.12
CA LEU A 73 7.20 3.33 -9.27
C LEU A 73 6.58 4.73 -9.38
N SER A 74 5.35 4.92 -8.89
CA SER A 74 4.64 6.21 -8.99
C SER A 74 5.06 7.16 -7.88
N GLU A 75 5.50 8.35 -8.29
CA GLU A 75 5.82 9.43 -7.35
C GLU A 75 4.56 9.91 -6.62
N LYS A 76 3.41 9.98 -7.30
CA LYS A 76 2.13 10.33 -6.66
C LYS A 76 1.68 9.32 -5.63
N MET A 77 1.85 8.02 -5.90
CA MET A 77 1.57 6.96 -4.93
C MET A 77 2.42 7.13 -3.67
N ILE A 78 3.74 7.27 -3.84
CA ILE A 78 4.67 7.48 -2.72
C ILE A 78 4.31 8.76 -1.93
N ALA A 79 4.02 9.86 -2.61
CA ALA A 79 3.65 11.11 -1.96
C ALA A 79 2.36 10.97 -1.14
N THR A 80 1.38 10.24 -1.68
CA THR A 80 0.11 9.96 -1.00
C THR A 80 0.32 9.06 0.21
N ALA A 81 1.08 7.98 0.07
CA ALA A 81 1.41 7.06 1.15
C ALA A 81 2.08 7.78 2.34
N LYS A 82 3.02 8.70 2.07
CA LYS A 82 3.67 9.52 3.11
C LYS A 82 2.70 10.45 3.86
N GLY A 83 1.57 10.81 3.24
CA GLY A 83 0.54 11.66 3.85
C GLY A 83 -0.52 10.90 4.64
N LYS A 84 -0.67 9.59 4.43
CA LYS A 84 -1.57 8.72 5.19
C LYS A 84 -0.85 8.31 6.49
N LYS A 85 -1.51 8.51 7.64
CA LYS A 85 -1.00 8.13 8.98
C LYS A 85 -1.73 6.90 9.49
#